data_AF-A0A2V5P111-F1
#
_entry.id   AF-A0A2V5P111-F1
#
_cell.length_a   1.000
_cell.length_b   1.000
_cell.length_c   1.000
_cell.angle_alpha   90.00
_cell.angle_beta   90.00
_cell.angle_gamma   90.00
#
_symmetry.space_group_name_H-M   'P 1'
#
loop_
_entity.id
_entity.type
_entity.pdbx_description
1 polymer ?
#
loop_
_entity_poly.entity_id
_entity_poly.type
_entity_poly.pdbx_seq_one_letter_code
_entity_poly.pdbx_strand_id
1 'polypeptide(L)'
;ELVKQSTLLDKLKSLKYEELVQVLPTTVSDTLLSSLLEQMAVAGQSLVVRQKEYGPGHAEIIKLKSQIEDLQDRITKRVAGILTSLEARAAAVETNLVLLQAEVDKATANDLDNARRWRPYFDKKRELEELQRFRQILTMKIASEKVDSSLPKSALVEIMDAAAPPLRPAAPNRPRATALIALGVLLDLAGWLLVRWRPMPNPLG
;
A
#
# COMPACT_ATOMS: atom_id res chain seq x y z
N GLU A 1 -18.01 14.24 -5.82
CA GLU A 1 -19.42 14.62 -6.06
C GLU A 1 -19.64 16.13 -6.17
N LEU A 2 -19.40 16.93 -5.12
CA LEU A 2 -19.57 18.41 -5.18
C LEU A 2 -18.89 19.05 -6.40
N VAL A 3 -17.59 18.79 -6.59
CA VAL A 3 -16.81 19.34 -7.70
C VAL A 3 -17.41 18.95 -9.06
N LYS A 4 -17.89 17.70 -9.18
CA LYS A 4 -18.52 17.21 -10.41
C LYS A 4 -19.85 17.93 -10.67
N GLN A 5 -20.67 18.14 -9.63
CA GLN A 5 -21.97 18.79 -9.76
C GLN A 5 -21.85 20.30 -10.04
N SER A 6 -20.94 20.98 -9.33
CA SER A 6 -20.65 22.41 -9.55
C SER A 6 -20.07 22.66 -10.94
N THR A 7 -19.03 21.92 -11.34
CA THR A 7 -18.43 22.08 -12.67
C THR A 7 -19.41 21.80 -13.81
N LEU A 8 -20.29 20.81 -13.65
CA LEU A 8 -21.35 20.53 -14.62
C LEU A 8 -22.34 21.70 -14.67
N LEU A 9 -22.78 22.20 -13.51
CA LEU A 9 -23.75 23.29 -13.41
C LEU A 9 -23.21 24.60 -13.98
N ASP A 10 -21.94 24.92 -13.70
CA ASP A 10 -21.26 26.10 -14.25
C ASP A 10 -21.15 26.00 -15.77
N LYS A 11 -20.81 24.81 -16.28
CA LYS A 11 -20.78 24.56 -17.72
C LYS A 11 -22.16 24.73 -18.34
N LEU A 12 -23.22 24.17 -17.76
CA LEU A 12 -24.59 24.33 -18.26
C LEU A 12 -25.04 25.80 -18.25
N LYS A 13 -24.72 26.56 -17.20
CA LYS A 13 -25.05 27.99 -17.11
C LYS A 13 -24.30 28.87 -18.13
N SER A 14 -23.14 28.42 -18.59
CA SER A 14 -22.35 29.15 -19.60
C SER A 14 -22.86 28.98 -21.04
N LEU A 15 -23.71 27.97 -21.29
CA LEU A 15 -24.24 27.68 -22.62
C LEU A 15 -25.38 28.64 -22.99
N LYS A 16 -25.51 28.89 -24.30
CA LYS A 16 -26.70 29.57 -24.84
C LYS A 16 -27.92 28.67 -24.72
N TYR A 17 -29.11 29.27 -24.69
CA TYR A 17 -30.35 28.52 -24.52
C TYR A 17 -30.53 27.39 -25.55
N GLU A 18 -30.23 27.63 -26.84
CA GLU A 18 -30.38 26.60 -27.87
C GLU A 18 -29.43 25.41 -27.65
N GLU A 19 -28.18 25.69 -27.29
CA GLU A 19 -27.17 24.67 -26.98
C GLU A 19 -27.53 23.91 -25.70
N LEU A 20 -28.03 24.63 -24.69
CA LEU A 20 -28.47 24.08 -23.42
C LEU A 20 -29.61 23.06 -23.62
N VAL A 21 -30.60 23.40 -24.44
CA VAL A 21 -31.73 22.51 -24.75
C VAL A 21 -31.26 21.22 -25.44
N GLN A 22 -30.21 21.28 -26.27
CA GLN A 22 -29.65 20.10 -26.93
C GLN A 22 -28.80 19.23 -25.99
N VAL A 23 -28.05 19.85 -25.08
CA VAL A 23 -27.11 19.14 -24.20
C VAL A 23 -27.81 18.56 -22.96
N LEU A 24 -28.85 19.22 -22.45
CA LEU A 24 -29.55 18.80 -21.23
C LEU A 24 -30.02 17.34 -21.24
N PRO A 25 -30.68 16.82 -22.30
CA PRO A 25 -31.13 15.42 -22.33
C PRO A 25 -30.00 14.38 -22.24
N THR A 26 -28.77 14.75 -22.60
CA THR A 26 -27.60 13.85 -22.52
C THR A 26 -26.90 13.90 -21.16
N THR A 27 -27.11 14.97 -20.40
CA THR A 27 -26.45 15.21 -19.11
C THR A 27 -27.38 14.92 -17.93
N VAL A 28 -28.68 15.16 -18.10
CA VAL A 28 -29.73 14.93 -17.11
C VAL A 28 -30.84 14.09 -17.74
N SER A 29 -31.12 12.94 -17.14
CA SER A 29 -32.25 12.10 -17.54
C SER A 29 -33.58 12.75 -17.11
N ASP A 30 -34.23 13.46 -18.04
CA ASP A 30 -35.54 14.08 -17.83
C ASP A 30 -36.53 13.63 -18.91
N THR A 31 -37.42 12.69 -18.56
CA THR A 31 -38.38 12.09 -19.50
C THR A 31 -39.37 13.10 -20.07
N LEU A 32 -39.74 14.11 -19.29
CA LEU A 32 -40.69 15.14 -19.73
C LEU A 32 -40.03 16.13 -20.69
N LEU A 33 -38.77 16.51 -20.45
CA LEU A 33 -38.01 17.32 -21.39
C LEU A 33 -37.87 16.59 -22.74
N SER A 34 -37.48 15.32 -22.73
CA SER A 34 -37.37 14.52 -23.97
C SER A 34 -38.70 14.46 -24.73
N SER A 35 -39.82 14.23 -24.03
CA SER A 35 -41.14 14.22 -24.66
C SER A 35 -41.55 15.58 -25.25
N LEU A 36 -41.26 16.69 -24.56
CA LEU A 36 -41.55 18.03 -25.08
C LEU A 36 -40.70 18.35 -26.32
N LEU A 37 -39.44 17.91 -26.36
CA LEU A 37 -38.57 18.09 -27.52
C LEU A 37 -39.05 17.29 -28.73
N GLU A 38 -39.50 16.05 -28.52
CA GLU A 38 -40.13 15.24 -29.57
C GLU A 38 -41.41 15.90 -30.09
N GLN A 39 -42.30 16.39 -29.21
CA GLN A 39 -43.51 17.10 -29.61
C GLN A 39 -43.20 18.37 -30.41
N MET A 40 -42.18 19.13 -30.00
CA MET A 40 -41.72 20.33 -30.72
C MET A 40 -41.19 19.98 -32.12
N ALA A 41 -40.43 18.89 -32.25
CA ALA A 41 -39.95 18.41 -33.54
C ALA A 41 -41.10 18.01 -34.48
N VAL A 42 -42.10 17.29 -33.96
CA VAL A 42 -43.28 16.87 -34.74
C VAL A 42 -44.14 18.08 -35.15
N ALA A 43 -44.37 19.03 -34.25
CA ALA A 43 -45.12 20.26 -34.54
C ALA A 43 -44.41 21.13 -35.58
N GLY A 44 -43.08 21.28 -35.46
CA GLY A 44 -42.25 21.98 -36.44
C GLY A 44 -42.30 21.35 -37.83
N GLN A 45 -42.20 20.02 -37.91
CA GLN A 45 -42.33 19.29 -39.18
C GLN A 45 -43.72 19.49 -39.80
N SER A 46 -44.77 19.42 -38.98
CA SER A 46 -46.15 19.63 -39.42
C SER A 46 -46.38 21.04 -39.95
N LEU A 47 -45.77 22.05 -39.32
CA LEU A 47 -45.79 23.43 -39.79
C LEU A 47 -45.15 23.54 -41.19
N VAL A 48 -43.95 22.98 -41.39
CA VAL A 48 -43.25 23.04 -42.68
C VAL A 48 -44.05 22.41 -43.82
N VAL A 49 -44.69 21.26 -43.57
CA VAL A 49 -45.53 20.57 -44.57
C VAL A 49 -46.76 21.41 -44.90
N ARG A 50 -47.54 21.81 -43.89
CA ARG A 50 -48.81 22.54 -44.10
C ARG A 50 -48.61 23.97 -44.60
N GLN A 51 -47.48 24.61 -44.25
CA GLN A 51 -47.09 25.91 -44.76
C GLN A 51 -46.96 25.91 -46.29
N LYS A 52 -46.47 24.81 -46.88
CA LYS A 52 -46.37 24.64 -48.34
C LYS A 52 -47.74 24.42 -49.00
N GLU A 53 -48.66 23.77 -48.32
CA GLU A 53 -49.99 23.39 -48.85
C GLU A 53 -51.00 24.53 -48.79
N TYR A 54 -51.06 25.28 -47.69
CA TYR A 54 -52.15 26.21 -47.40
C TYR A 54 -51.77 27.70 -47.39
N GLY A 55 -50.47 28.03 -47.44
CA GLY A 55 -49.96 29.40 -47.41
C GLY A 55 -50.05 30.09 -46.02
N PRO A 56 -49.25 31.14 -45.75
CA PRO A 56 -48.97 31.63 -44.39
C PRO A 56 -50.16 32.13 -43.55
N GLY A 57 -51.31 32.43 -44.17
CA GLY A 57 -52.48 33.01 -43.49
C GLY A 57 -53.57 31.98 -43.12
N HIS A 58 -53.38 30.69 -43.41
CA HIS A 58 -54.40 29.68 -43.14
C HIS A 58 -54.58 29.42 -41.63
N ALA A 59 -55.82 29.22 -41.17
CA ALA A 59 -56.15 29.04 -39.75
C ALA A 59 -55.36 27.90 -39.09
N GLU A 60 -55.10 26.81 -39.80
CA GLU A 60 -54.30 25.69 -39.30
C GLU A 60 -52.83 26.04 -39.06
N ILE A 61 -52.24 26.94 -39.85
CA ILE A 61 -50.85 27.40 -39.66
C ILE A 61 -50.77 28.31 -38.44
N ILE A 62 -51.76 29.18 -38.23
CA ILE A 62 -51.83 30.04 -37.05
C ILE A 62 -51.92 29.20 -35.78
N LYS A 63 -52.79 28.17 -35.77
CA LYS A 63 -52.89 27.23 -34.64
C LYS A 63 -51.58 26.49 -34.39
N LEU A 64 -50.92 25.98 -35.44
CA LEU A 64 -49.63 25.29 -35.31
C LEU A 64 -48.52 26.21 -34.77
N LYS A 65 -48.47 27.46 -35.20
CA LYS A 65 -47.52 28.45 -34.67
C LYS A 65 -47.75 28.71 -33.18
N SER A 66 -49.00 28.90 -32.78
CA SER A 66 -49.37 29.04 -31.36
C SER A 66 -49.00 27.80 -30.55
N GLN A 67 -49.21 26.59 -31.10
CA GLN A 67 -48.81 25.35 -30.44
C GLN A 67 -47.29 25.25 -30.26
N ILE A 68 -46.51 25.66 -31.26
CA ILE A 68 -45.04 25.69 -31.17
C ILE A 68 -44.58 26.69 -30.12
N GLU A 69 -45.18 27.87 -30.08
CA GLU A 69 -44.90 28.89 -29.06
C GLU A 69 -45.19 28.37 -27.65
N ASP A 70 -46.35 27.75 -27.44
CA ASP A 70 -46.70 27.10 -26.18
C ASP A 70 -45.71 25.99 -25.77
N LEU A 71 -45.26 25.18 -26.74
CA LEU A 71 -44.26 24.13 -26.50
C LEU A 71 -42.90 24.72 -26.13
N GLN A 72 -42.48 25.80 -26.81
CA GLN A 72 -41.23 26.49 -26.51
C GLN A 72 -41.25 27.09 -25.10
N ASP A 73 -42.39 27.65 -24.68
CA ASP A 73 -42.61 28.16 -23.32
C ASP A 73 -42.52 27.05 -22.27
N ARG A 74 -43.13 25.89 -22.55
CA ARG A 74 -43.08 24.71 -21.67
C ARG A 74 -41.67 24.16 -21.54
N ILE A 75 -40.92 24.08 -22.64
CA ILE A 75 -39.52 23.65 -22.65
C ILE A 75 -38.68 24.63 -21.84
N THR A 76 -38.86 25.93 -22.02
CA THR A 76 -38.13 26.98 -21.28
C THR A 76 -38.34 26.83 -19.77
N LYS A 77 -39.61 26.69 -19.35
CA LYS A 77 -39.97 26.48 -17.94
C LYS A 77 -39.38 25.18 -17.39
N ARG A 78 -39.39 24.10 -18.19
CA ARG A 78 -38.82 22.81 -17.77
C ARG A 78 -37.30 22.90 -17.61
N VAL A 79 -36.60 23.50 -18.56
CA VAL A 79 -35.16 23.74 -18.52
C VAL A 79 -34.77 24.55 -17.29
N ALA A 80 -35.48 25.65 -17.02
CA ALA A 80 -35.26 26.45 -15.82
C ALA A 80 -35.46 25.63 -14.54
N GLY A 81 -36.54 24.84 -14.45
CA GLY A 81 -36.78 23.97 -13.31
C GLY A 81 -35.70 22.90 -13.11
N ILE A 82 -35.16 22.34 -14.18
CA ILE A 82 -34.03 21.39 -14.12
C ILE A 82 -32.79 22.09 -13.54
N LEU A 83 -32.45 23.29 -14.02
CA LEU A 83 -31.32 24.06 -13.50
C LEU A 83 -31.48 24.38 -12.01
N THR A 84 -32.66 24.86 -11.59
CA THR A 84 -32.95 25.12 -10.16
C THR A 84 -32.82 23.84 -9.32
N SER A 85 -33.26 22.70 -9.84
CA SER A 85 -33.13 21.43 -9.12
C SER A 85 -31.67 20.99 -8.97
N LEU A 86 -30.82 21.24 -9.98
CA LEU A 86 -29.40 20.96 -9.93
C LEU A 86 -28.68 21.90 -8.94
N GLU A 87 -29.04 23.18 -8.91
CA GLU A 87 -28.54 24.15 -7.93
C GLU A 87 -28.85 23.70 -6.50
N ALA A 88 -30.11 23.33 -6.23
CA ALA A 88 -30.53 22.84 -4.92
C ALA A 88 -29.76 21.58 -4.50
N ARG A 89 -29.51 20.66 -5.44
CA ARG A 89 -28.70 19.46 -5.18
C ARG A 89 -27.25 19.80 -4.85
N ALA A 90 -26.63 20.70 -5.62
CA ALA A 90 -25.25 21.13 -5.36
C ALA A 90 -25.11 21.79 -3.99
N ALA A 91 -26.03 22.70 -3.63
CA ALA A 91 -26.06 23.37 -2.34
C ALA A 91 -26.27 22.38 -1.16
N ALA A 92 -27.11 21.36 -1.35
CA ALA A 92 -27.32 20.32 -0.34
C ALA A 92 -26.05 19.48 -0.12
N VAL A 93 -25.35 19.10 -1.20
CA VAL A 93 -24.07 18.37 -1.11
C VAL A 93 -23.00 19.23 -0.43
N GLU A 94 -22.95 20.53 -0.72
CA GLU A 94 -22.03 21.47 -0.07
C GLU A 94 -22.28 21.55 1.44
N THR A 95 -23.54 21.75 1.83
CA THR A 95 -23.94 21.81 3.24
C THR A 95 -23.57 20.52 3.97
N ASN A 96 -23.84 19.36 3.35
CA ASN A 96 -23.46 18.08 3.92
C ASN A 96 -21.95 17.92 4.10
N LEU A 97 -21.14 18.45 3.17
CA LEU A 97 -19.69 18.41 3.28
C LEU A 97 -19.21 19.26 4.46
N VAL A 98 -19.76 20.47 4.63
CA VAL A 98 -19.44 21.34 5.77
C VAL A 98 -19.80 20.66 7.10
N LEU A 99 -20.98 20.05 7.19
CA LEU A 99 -21.40 19.31 8.38
C LEU A 99 -20.48 18.12 8.66
N LEU A 100 -20.14 17.34 7.63
CA LEU A 100 -19.26 16.19 7.77
C LEU A 100 -17.85 16.61 8.21
N GLN A 101 -17.33 17.72 7.69
CA GLN A 101 -16.04 18.26 8.11
C GLN A 101 -16.08 18.65 9.59
N ALA A 102 -17.13 19.34 10.03
CA ALA A 102 -17.29 19.70 11.44
C ALA A 102 -17.37 18.46 12.37
N GLU A 103 -18.04 17.39 11.95
CA GLU A 103 -18.08 16.14 12.71
C GLU A 103 -16.73 15.43 12.74
N VAL A 104 -15.95 15.47 11.65
CA VAL A 104 -14.57 14.95 11.63
C VAL A 104 -13.67 15.74 12.58
N ASP A 105 -13.75 17.06 12.56
CA ASP A 105 -12.95 17.93 13.46
C ASP A 105 -13.32 17.68 14.93
N LYS A 106 -14.61 17.48 15.21
CA LYS A 106 -15.09 17.12 16.55
C LYS A 106 -14.64 15.71 16.97
N ALA A 107 -14.71 14.73 16.08
CA ALA A 107 -14.27 13.36 16.35
C ALA A 107 -12.77 13.31 16.63
N THR A 108 -11.96 14.00 15.82
CA THR A 108 -10.51 14.08 16.03
C THR A 108 -10.15 14.79 17.33
N ALA A 109 -10.85 15.88 17.70
CA ALA A 109 -10.67 16.53 18.98
C ALA A 109 -11.01 15.60 20.16
N ASN A 110 -12.12 14.85 20.07
CA ASN A 110 -12.52 13.88 21.08
C ASN A 110 -11.52 12.72 21.20
N ASP A 111 -10.98 12.22 20.08
CA ASP A 111 -9.97 11.17 20.08
C ASP A 111 -8.68 11.64 20.76
N LEU A 112 -8.26 12.89 20.48
CA LEU A 112 -7.10 13.50 21.15
C LEU A 112 -7.36 13.69 22.65
N ASP A 113 -8.54 14.14 23.05
CA ASP A 113 -8.90 14.31 24.46
C ASP A 113 -8.96 12.97 25.19
N ASN A 114 -9.59 11.96 24.59
CA ASN A 114 -9.60 10.60 25.11
C ASN A 114 -8.17 10.04 25.22
N ALA A 115 -7.33 10.20 24.20
CA ALA A 115 -5.94 9.75 24.24
C ALA A 115 -5.17 10.43 25.40
N ARG A 116 -5.39 11.72 25.64
CA ARG A 116 -4.80 12.44 26.78
C ARG A 116 -5.33 11.93 28.12
N ARG A 117 -6.65 11.74 28.22
CA ARG A 117 -7.34 11.28 29.43
C ARG A 117 -6.91 9.87 29.85
N TRP A 118 -6.75 8.96 28.89
CA TRP A 118 -6.41 7.56 29.15
C TRP A 118 -4.89 7.31 29.22
N ARG A 119 -4.04 8.24 28.75
CA ARG A 119 -2.58 8.09 28.77
C ARG A 119 -2.04 7.66 30.16
N PRO A 120 -2.38 8.33 31.28
CA PRO A 120 -1.83 7.97 32.58
C PRO A 120 -2.24 6.56 33.03
N TYR A 121 -3.47 6.16 32.71
CA TYR A 121 -3.97 4.82 33.01
C TYR A 121 -3.16 3.75 32.25
N PHE A 122 -2.94 3.94 30.94
CA PHE A 122 -2.17 3.00 30.13
C PHE A 122 -0.69 2.94 30.52
N ASP A 123 -0.10 4.06 30.93
CA ASP A 123 1.28 4.08 31.44
C ASP A 123 1.39 3.28 32.75
N LYS A 124 0.45 3.48 33.68
CA LYS A 124 0.39 2.71 34.93
C LYS A 124 0.07 1.23 34.72
N LYS A 125 -0.78 0.90 33.76
CA LYS A 125 -1.04 -0.48 33.35
C LYS A 125 0.24 -1.15 32.85
N ARG A 126 1.02 -0.48 32.01
CA ARG A 126 2.30 -0.99 31.49
C ARG A 126 3.32 -1.21 32.62
N GLU A 127 3.44 -0.25 33.53
CA GLU A 127 4.30 -0.35 34.71
C GLU A 127 3.92 -1.57 35.58
N LEU A 128 2.63 -1.80 35.80
CA LEU A 128 2.14 -2.96 36.54
C LEU A 128 2.47 -4.28 35.83
N GLU A 129 2.30 -4.36 34.50
CA GLU A 129 2.66 -5.54 33.71
C GLU A 129 4.18 -5.81 33.75
N GLU A 130 5.02 -4.77 33.77
CA GLU A 130 6.47 -4.89 33.96
C GLU A 130 6.83 -5.42 35.35
N LEU A 131 6.22 -4.88 36.41
CA LEU A 131 6.43 -5.35 37.78
C LEU A 131 6.00 -6.80 37.97
N GLN A 132 4.88 -7.21 37.37
CA GLN A 132 4.41 -8.59 37.42
C GLN A 132 5.38 -9.55 36.72
N ARG A 133 5.87 -9.17 35.52
CA ARG A 133 6.89 -9.94 34.80
C ARG A 133 8.20 -10.04 35.58
N PHE A 134 8.66 -8.93 36.16
CA PHE A 134 9.87 -8.91 36.98
C PHE A 134 9.74 -9.80 38.22
N ARG A 135 8.59 -9.75 38.91
CA ARG A 135 8.28 -10.65 40.02
C ARG A 135 8.38 -12.11 39.60
N GLN A 136 7.85 -12.46 38.43
CA GLN A 136 7.86 -13.83 37.92
C GLN A 136 9.29 -14.34 37.68
N ILE A 137 10.16 -13.50 37.11
CA ILE A 137 11.59 -13.78 36.93
C ILE A 137 12.30 -13.95 38.27
N LEU A 138 12.06 -13.06 39.23
CA LEU A 138 12.64 -13.17 40.58
C LEU A 138 12.21 -14.45 41.26
N THR A 139 10.93 -14.82 41.19
CA THR A 139 10.44 -16.09 41.75
C THR A 139 11.15 -17.28 41.14
N MET A 140 11.36 -17.28 39.81
CA MET A 140 12.10 -18.34 39.14
C MET A 140 13.57 -18.40 39.59
N LYS A 141 14.23 -17.24 39.75
CA LYS A 141 15.62 -17.17 40.21
C LYS A 141 15.77 -17.58 41.68
N ILE A 142 14.83 -17.21 42.55
CA ILE A 142 14.79 -17.66 43.94
C ILE A 142 14.61 -19.18 43.99
N ALA A 143 13.73 -19.72 43.14
CA ALA A 143 13.53 -21.16 43.06
C ALA A 143 14.80 -21.88 42.58
N SER A 144 15.50 -21.37 41.56
CA SER A 144 16.77 -21.96 41.09
C SER A 144 17.86 -21.90 42.15
N GLU A 145 18.05 -20.75 42.81
CA GLU A 145 19.04 -20.58 43.88
C GLU A 145 18.74 -21.51 45.07
N LYS A 146 17.46 -21.71 45.40
CA LYS A 146 17.05 -22.66 46.43
C LYS A 146 17.40 -24.10 46.05
N VAL A 147 17.20 -24.49 44.78
CA VAL A 147 17.61 -25.80 44.26
C VAL A 147 19.13 -25.95 44.34
N ASP A 148 19.89 -24.98 43.85
CA ASP A 148 21.36 -24.96 43.88
C ASP A 148 21.94 -25.03 45.29
N SER A 149 21.35 -24.29 46.23
CA SER A 149 21.75 -24.34 47.65
C SER A 149 21.39 -25.67 48.31
N SER A 150 20.30 -26.32 47.88
CA SER A 150 19.86 -27.61 48.44
C SER A 150 20.58 -28.82 47.85
N LEU A 151 21.23 -28.64 46.69
CA LEU A 151 22.07 -29.67 46.10
C LEU A 151 23.27 -29.92 47.03
N PRO A 152 23.51 -31.19 47.44
CA PRO A 152 24.65 -31.50 48.27
C PRO A 152 25.93 -31.11 47.52
N LYS A 153 26.71 -30.19 48.09
CA LYS A 153 28.04 -29.79 47.60
C LYS A 153 29.08 -30.89 47.84
N SER A 154 28.72 -32.16 47.72
CA SER A 154 29.67 -33.25 47.66
C SER A 154 30.37 -33.17 46.31
N ALA A 155 31.48 -32.45 46.27
CA ALA A 155 32.53 -32.66 45.29
C ALA A 155 33.12 -34.06 45.51
N LEU A 156 32.35 -35.10 45.19
CA LEU A 156 32.86 -36.43 45.00
C LEU A 156 33.35 -36.43 43.55
N VAL A 157 34.54 -35.88 43.34
CA VAL A 157 35.24 -35.96 42.06
C VAL A 157 35.57 -37.44 41.87
N GLU A 158 34.70 -38.15 41.14
CA GLU A 158 34.99 -39.49 40.66
C GLU A 158 35.87 -39.35 39.42
N ILE A 159 37.15 -39.69 39.55
CA ILE A 159 38.10 -39.73 38.43
C ILE A 159 37.63 -40.85 37.50
N MET A 160 36.84 -40.50 36.48
CA MET A 160 36.26 -41.48 35.55
C MET A 160 37.33 -42.15 34.67
N ASP A 161 38.47 -41.50 34.46
CA ASP A 161 39.59 -42.03 33.68
C ASP A 161 40.93 -41.67 34.32
N ALA A 162 41.45 -42.60 35.13
CA ALA A 162 42.80 -42.49 35.67
C ALA A 162 43.79 -42.88 34.58
N ALA A 163 44.72 -41.98 34.24
CA ALA A 163 45.71 -42.22 33.18
C ALA A 163 46.43 -43.57 33.36
N ALA A 164 46.21 -44.51 32.43
CA ALA A 164 46.84 -45.82 32.48
C ALA A 164 48.24 -45.79 31.84
N PRO A 165 49.28 -46.38 32.47
CA PRO A 165 50.59 -46.49 31.85
C PRO A 165 50.51 -47.37 30.58
N PRO A 166 51.27 -47.06 29.51
CA PRO A 166 51.19 -47.79 28.26
C PRO A 166 51.61 -49.25 28.44
N LEU A 167 50.77 -50.18 27.95
CA LEU A 167 50.96 -51.63 28.07
C LEU A 167 52.22 -52.17 27.35
N ARG A 168 52.86 -51.36 26.50
CA ARG A 168 54.10 -51.69 25.83
C ARG A 168 55.08 -50.52 25.93
N PRO A 169 56.38 -50.79 26.17
CA PRO A 169 57.39 -49.75 26.07
C PRO A 169 57.33 -49.13 24.67
N ALA A 170 57.17 -47.82 24.59
CA ALA A 170 57.33 -47.10 23.34
C ALA A 170 58.82 -47.16 22.95
N ALA A 171 59.19 -48.10 22.08
CA ALA A 171 60.55 -48.21 21.57
C ALA A 171 60.69 -47.45 20.24
N PRO A 172 61.81 -46.76 20.00
CA PRO A 172 62.05 -46.07 18.72
C PRO A 172 62.06 -47.07 17.56
N ASN A 173 61.43 -46.69 16.44
CA ASN A 173 61.30 -47.52 15.24
C ASN A 173 62.65 -47.73 14.54
N ARG A 174 63.47 -48.66 15.07
CA ARG A 174 64.77 -49.05 14.53
C ARG A 174 64.81 -49.28 13.01
N PRO A 175 63.83 -49.97 12.36
CA PRO A 175 63.89 -50.19 10.92
C PRO A 175 63.76 -48.90 10.10
N ARG A 176 63.00 -47.90 10.60
CA ARG A 176 62.88 -46.60 9.93
C ARG A 176 64.16 -45.77 10.07
N ALA A 177 64.78 -45.82 11.25
CA ALA A 177 66.03 -45.13 11.51
C ALA A 177 67.18 -45.68 10.64
N THR A 178 67.31 -46.99 10.51
CA THR A 178 68.34 -47.60 9.65
C THR A 178 68.10 -47.28 8.17
N ALA A 179 66.84 -47.24 7.72
CA ALA A 179 66.51 -46.84 6.36
C ALA A 179 66.95 -45.39 6.05
N LEU A 180 66.73 -44.44 6.97
CA LEU A 180 67.15 -43.06 6.80
C LEU A 180 68.68 -42.91 6.81
N ILE A 181 69.39 -43.64 7.67
CA ILE A 181 70.86 -43.62 7.70
C ILE A 181 71.42 -44.16 6.37
N ALA A 182 70.89 -45.29 5.89
CA ALA A 182 71.32 -45.87 4.61
C ALA A 182 71.05 -44.93 3.42
N LEU A 183 69.92 -44.22 3.43
CA LEU A 183 69.60 -43.19 2.43
C LEU A 183 70.62 -42.04 2.47
N GLY A 184 70.97 -41.56 3.67
CA GLY A 184 71.97 -40.50 3.84
C GLY A 184 73.33 -40.90 3.26
N VAL A 185 73.82 -42.09 3.60
CA VAL A 185 75.09 -42.61 3.07
C VAL A 185 75.06 -42.74 1.53
N LEU A 186 73.94 -43.17 0.95
CA LEU A 186 73.77 -43.24 -0.50
C LEU A 186 73.83 -41.85 -1.15
N LEU A 187 73.19 -40.84 -0.53
CA LEU A 187 73.22 -39.47 -1.01
C LEU A 187 74.61 -38.84 -0.91
N ASP A 188 75.34 -39.09 0.19
CA ASP A 188 76.72 -38.62 0.36
C ASP A 188 77.66 -39.24 -0.70
N LEU A 189 77.52 -40.54 -0.98
CA LEU A 189 78.27 -41.21 -2.05
C LEU A 189 77.93 -40.65 -3.43
N ALA A 190 76.66 -40.39 -3.72
CA ALA A 190 76.24 -39.79 -4.99
C ALA A 190 76.76 -38.36 -5.16
N GLY A 191 76.74 -37.56 -4.09
CA GLY A 191 77.32 -36.21 -4.05
C GLY A 191 78.84 -36.23 -4.29
N TRP A 192 79.56 -37.14 -3.63
CA TRP A 192 81.00 -37.33 -3.83
C TRP A 192 81.33 -37.70 -5.29
N LEU A 193 80.52 -38.57 -5.89
CA LEU A 193 80.70 -39.00 -7.28
C LEU A 193 80.42 -37.86 -8.28
N LEU A 194 79.42 -37.02 -8.01
CA LEU A 194 79.12 -35.82 -8.81
C LEU A 194 80.23 -34.76 -8.76
N VAL A 195 80.87 -34.55 -7.60
CA VAL A 195 82.00 -33.61 -7.47
C VAL A 195 83.25 -34.11 -8.23
N ARG A 196 83.45 -35.42 -8.30
CA ARG A 196 84.62 -36.03 -8.95
C ARG A 196 84.56 -36.01 -10.48
N TRP A 197 83.39 -35.81 -11.09
CA TRP A 197 83.17 -35.87 -12.55
C TRP A 197 82.77 -34.53 -13.17
N ARG A 198 83.07 -33.39 -12.51
CA ARG A 198 82.86 -32.06 -13.09
C ARG A 198 84.09 -31.64 -13.92
N PRO A 199 84.05 -31.67 -15.27
CA PRO A 199 85.12 -31.13 -16.11
C PRO A 199 85.17 -29.60 -15.98
N MET A 200 86.36 -29.05 -15.72
CA MET A 200 86.59 -27.59 -15.76
C MET A 200 86.61 -27.09 -17.21
N PRO A 201 85.90 -25.98 -17.53
CA PRO A 201 86.02 -25.32 -18.82
C PRO A 201 87.32 -24.50 -18.93
N ASN A 202 87.97 -24.59 -20.09
CA ASN A 202 89.20 -23.89 -20.48
C ASN A 202 89.07 -22.35 -20.44
N PRO A 203 90.13 -21.66 -19.97
CA PRO A 203 90.46 -20.34 -20.48
C PRO A 203 91.90 -20.27 -21.02
N LEU A 204 92.01 -19.72 -22.24
CA LEU A 204 93.20 -19.23 -22.98
C LEU A 204 93.92 -20.23 -23.90
N GLY A 205 93.70 -19.99 -25.20
CA GLY A 205 94.20 -20.68 -26.38
C GLY A 205 93.24 -20.44 -27.53
#